data_AF-A0AAV8Z0Z0-F1
#
_entry.id   AF-A0AAV8Z0Z0-F1
#
_cell.length_a   1.000
_cell.length_b   1.000
_cell.length_c   1.000
_cell.angle_alpha   90.00
_cell.angle_beta   90.00
_cell.angle_gamma   90.00
#
_symmetry.space_group_name_H-M   'P 1'
#
loop_
_entity.id
_entity.type
_entity.pdbx_description
1 polymer ?
#
loop_
_entity_poly.entity_id
_entity_poly.type
_entity_poly.pdbx_seq_one_letter_code
_entity_poly.pdbx_strand_id
1 'polypeptide(L)' 'MSFCPFCANVLFLETNNQKNRLTCNLCPVFFPIKEVNSARNYCKLKVIDDINNKGSFENLESTAICCPSCNHQ' A
#
# COMPACT_ATOMS: atom_id res chain seq x y z
N MET A 1 -3.41 -2.68 13.92
CA MET A 1 -3.02 -2.01 15.17
C MET A 1 -2.97 -3.06 16.26
N SER A 2 -1.83 -3.22 16.95
CA SER A 2 -1.60 -4.30 17.93
C SER A 2 -1.62 -3.76 19.35
N PHE A 3 -2.26 -4.49 20.27
CA PHE A 3 -2.46 -4.08 21.66
C PHE A 3 -1.83 -5.09 22.63
N CYS A 4 -1.41 -4.59 23.80
CA CYS A 4 -0.89 -5.43 24.87
C CYS A 4 -2.04 -6.17 25.57
N PRO A 5 -1.97 -7.51 25.74
CA PRO A 5 -3.02 -8.27 26.40
C PRO A 5 -3.17 -7.99 27.91
N PHE A 6 -2.13 -7.41 28.55
CA PHE A 6 -2.13 -7.17 29.99
C PHE A 6 -2.70 -5.80 30.38
N CYS A 7 -2.46 -4.76 29.58
CA CYS A 7 -2.84 -3.39 29.91
C CYS A 7 -3.64 -2.68 28.81
N ALA A 8 -4.02 -3.39 27.75
CA ALA A 8 -4.78 -2.89 26.60
C ALA A 8 -4.18 -1.67 25.88
N ASN A 9 -2.92 -1.32 26.17
CA ASN A 9 -2.25 -0.19 25.54
C ASN A 9 -1.64 -0.59 24.18
N VAL A 10 -1.42 0.41 23.32
CA VAL A 10 -0.78 0.24 22.02
C VAL A 10 0.65 -0.25 22.20
N LEU A 11 1.05 -1.22 21.38
CA LEU A 11 2.42 -1.71 21.29
C LEU A 11 3.22 -0.89 20.27
N PHE A 12 4.46 -0.57 20.62
CA PHE A 12 5.40 0.20 19.78
C PHE A 12 6.49 -0.72 19.22
N LEU A 13 6.99 -0.37 18.05
CA LEU A 13 8.10 -1.10 17.42
C LEU A 13 9.43 -0.61 18.01
N GLU A 14 10.25 -1.54 18.48
CA GLU A 14 11.61 -1.27 18.95
C GLU A 14 12.58 -2.28 18.34
N THR A 15 13.79 -1.82 18.00
CA THR A 15 14.85 -2.67 17.46
C THR A 15 15.86 -2.97 18.56
N ASN A 16 16.14 -4.25 18.80
CA ASN A 16 17.16 -4.68 19.77
C ASN A 16 18.01 -5.81 19.18
N ASN A 17 19.34 -5.63 19.21
CA ASN A 17 20.31 -6.63 18.73
C ASN A 17 19.92 -7.22 17.37
N GLN A 18 19.58 -6.33 16.42
CA GLN A 18 19.17 -6.66 15.05
C GLN A 18 17.84 -7.41 14.91
N LYS A 19 17.07 -7.58 15.99
CA LYS A 19 15.73 -8.17 15.98
C LYS A 19 14.69 -7.11 16.35
N ASN A 20 13.57 -7.11 15.62
CA ASN A 20 12.46 -6.23 15.92
C ASN A 20 11.57 -6.87 17.00
N ARG A 21 11.13 -6.07 17.97
CA ARG A 21 10.21 -6.45 19.02
C ARG A 21 9.12 -5.39 19.17
N LEU A 22 7.95 -5.83 19.60
CA LEU A 22 6.85 -4.97 20.02
C LEU A 22 6.93 -4.77 21.53
N THR A 23 7.02 -3.54 21.99
CA THR A 23 7.13 -3.18 23.41
C THR A 23 5.93 -2.36 23.86
N CYS A 24 5.57 -2.51 25.13
CA CYS A 24 4.59 -1.65 25.76
C CYS A 24 5.31 -0.57 26.59
N ASN A 25 4.86 0.68 26.51
CA ASN A 25 5.43 1.78 27.31
C ASN A 25 4.90 1.81 28.76
N LEU A 26 3.80 1.10 29.05
CA LEU A 26 3.18 1.08 30.38
C LEU A 26 3.54 -0.14 31.21
N CYS A 27 3.94 -1.25 30.59
CA CYS A 27 4.27 -2.47 31.29
C CYS A 27 5.54 -3.10 30.70
N PRO A 28 6.32 -3.85 31.49
CA PRO A 28 7.65 -4.35 31.09
C PRO A 28 7.59 -5.55 30.12
N VAL A 29 6.49 -5.72 29.38
CA VAL A 29 6.30 -6.83 28.45
C VAL A 29 6.77 -6.47 27.05
N PHE A 30 7.37 -7.45 26.38
CA PHE A 30 7.78 -7.34 24.99
C PHE A 30 7.44 -8.63 24.22
N PHE A 31 7.13 -8.47 22.94
CA PHE A 31 6.78 -9.56 22.04
C PHE A 31 7.73 -9.54 20.84
N PRO A 32 8.56 -10.57 20.62
CA PRO A 32 9.46 -10.62 19.47
C PRO A 32 8.67 -10.81 18.17
N ILE A 33 9.06 -10.09 17.11
CA ILE A 33 8.46 -10.26 15.78
C ILE A 33 9.11 -11.47 15.11
N LYS A 34 8.36 -12.57 14.96
CA LYS A 34 8.85 -13.82 14.35
C LYS A 34 8.59 -13.89 12.84
N GLU A 35 7.54 -13.21 12.37
CA GLU A 35 7.05 -13.29 11.00
C GLU A 35 6.79 -11.88 10.44
N VAL A 36 6.85 -11.76 9.12
CA VAL A 36 6.66 -10.47 8.44
C VAL A 36 5.17 -10.12 8.43
N ASN A 37 4.78 -9.15 9.26
CA ASN A 37 3.45 -8.55 9.20
C ASN A 37 3.47 -7.35 8.25
N SER A 38 2.92 -7.52 7.04
CA SER A 38 2.76 -6.42 6.08
C SER A 38 1.32 -5.95 6.00
N ALA A 39 1.11 -4.64 6.17
CA ALA A 39 -0.18 -3.99 5.92
C ALA A 39 -0.02 -3.14 4.65
N ARG A 40 -0.89 -3.36 3.66
CA ARG A 40 -0.89 -2.60 2.40
C ARG A 40 -2.09 -1.68 2.36
N ASN A 41 -1.83 -0.39 2.22
CA ASN A 41 -2.87 0.60 1.95
C ASN A 41 -2.96 0.80 0.44
N TYR A 42 -4.07 0.40 -0.15
CA TYR A 42 -4.35 0.61 -1.57
C TYR A 42 -5.05 1.97 -1.74
N CYS A 43 -4.25 3.01 -1.91
CA CYS A 43 -4.78 4.33 -2.22
C CYS A 43 -5.40 4.34 -3.62
N LYS A 44 -6.55 4.99 -3.77
CA LYS A 44 -7.09 5.27 -5.11
C LYS A 44 -6.12 6.20 -5.83
N LEU A 45 -5.61 5.74 -6.96
CA LEU A 45 -4.82 6.60 -7.84
C LEU A 45 -5.71 7.70 -8.39
N LYS A 46 -5.11 8.87 -8.65
CA LYS A 46 -5.79 9.94 -9.37
C LYS A 46 -6.26 9.38 -10.72
N VAL A 47 -7.54 9.56 -11.03
CA VAL A 47 -8.06 9.26 -12.37
C VAL A 47 -7.32 10.16 -13.35
N ILE A 48 -6.75 9.55 -14.39
CA ILE A 48 -6.09 10.29 -15.46
C ILE A 48 -7.20 10.83 -16.36
N ASP A 49 -7.89 11.88 -15.92
CA ASP A 49 -8.71 12.68 -16.82
C ASP A 49 -7.77 13.55 -17.68
N ASP A 50 -7.98 13.48 -18.99
CA ASP A 50 -7.27 14.15 -20.08
C ASP A 50 -5.84 13.69 -20.40
N ILE A 51 -5.69 12.42 -20.81
CA ILE A 51 -4.60 12.05 -21.74
C ILE A 51 -4.99 12.48 -23.17
N ASN A 52 -5.16 13.78 -23.38
CA ASN A 52 -5.16 14.37 -24.71
C ASN A 52 -4.41 15.70 -24.76
N ASN A 53 -3.16 15.70 -24.28
CA ASN A 53 -2.16 16.59 -24.84
C ASN A 53 -0.74 16.04 -24.59
N LYS A 54 -0.20 15.33 -25.59
CA LYS A 54 1.26 15.22 -25.88
C LYS A 54 2.16 14.27 -25.07
N GLY A 55 1.68 13.17 -24.51
CA GLY A 55 2.55 12.23 -23.78
C GLY A 55 2.30 10.75 -24.05
N SER A 56 3.03 10.19 -25.02
CA SER A 56 3.38 8.77 -25.22
C SER A 56 2.43 7.69 -24.68
N PHE A 57 1.52 7.23 -25.54
CA PHE A 57 0.94 5.88 -25.43
C PHE A 57 1.83 4.90 -26.20
N GLU A 58 2.81 4.29 -25.55
CA GLU A 58 3.66 3.25 -26.14
C GLU A 58 2.98 1.87 -26.20
N ASN A 59 1.74 1.75 -25.69
CA ASN A 59 0.96 0.51 -25.71
C ASN A 59 -0.43 0.72 -26.33
N LEU A 60 -0.51 1.49 -27.42
CA LEU A 60 -1.65 1.35 -28.34
C LEU A 60 -1.39 0.11 -29.21
N GLU A 61 -1.75 -1.07 -28.70
CA GLU A 61 -2.03 -2.17 -29.62
C GLU A 61 -3.24 -1.75 -30.46
N SER A 62 -3.00 -1.56 -31.76
CA SER A 62 -4.00 -1.19 -32.77
C SER A 62 -5.10 -2.24 -32.83
N THR A 63 -6.05 -2.18 -31.92
CA THR A 63 -7.28 -2.95 -32.04
C THR A 63 -8.15 -2.19 -33.03
N ALA A 64 -8.45 -2.81 -34.17
CA ALA A 64 -9.22 -2.25 -35.27
C ALA A 64 -10.70 -2.05 -34.86
N ILE A 65 -10.96 -1.06 -34.02
CA ILE A 65 -12.31 -0.71 -33.58
C ILE A 65 -12.58 0.69 -34.12
N CYS A 66 -13.40 0.76 -35.18
CA CYS A 66 -13.80 2.03 -35.77
C CYS A 66 -14.68 2.83 -34.80
N CYS A 67 -14.43 4.13 -34.70
CA CYS A 67 -15.22 5.03 -33.86
C CYS A 67 -16.68 5.08 -34.34
N PRO A 68 -17.68 4.79 -33.48
CA PRO A 68 -19.09 4.74 -33.88
C PRO A 68 -19.68 6.12 -34.23
N SER A 69 -18.95 7.21 -34.00
CA SER A 69 -19.40 8.57 -34.33
C SER A 69 -18.95 9.06 -35.71
N CYS A 70 -17.83 8.57 -36.24
CA CYS A 70 -17.23 9.13 -37.46
C CYS A 70 -16.67 8.07 -38.42
N ASN A 71 -16.70 6.79 -38.06
CA ASN A 71 -16.33 5.65 -38.89
C ASN A 71 -14.99 5.81 -39.66
N HIS A 72 -14.06 6.56 -39.10
CA HIS A 72 -12.67 6.61 -39.56
C HIS A 72 -11.88 5.50 -38.87
N GLN A 73 -11.01 4.88 -39.64
CA GLN A 73 -10.01 3.92 -39.17
C GLN A 73 -8.77 4.65 -38.66
#